data_AF-A0A1X2GU41-F1
#
_entry.id   AF-A0A1X2GU41-F1
#
_cell.length_a   1.000
_cell.length_b   1.000
_cell.length_c   1.000
_cell.angle_alpha   90.00
_cell.angle_beta   90.00
_cell.angle_gamma   90.00
#
_symmetry.space_group_name_H-M   'P 1'
#
loop_
_entity.id
_entity.type
_entity.pdbx_description
1 polymer ?
#
loop_
_entity_poly.entity_id
_entity_poly.type
_entity_poly.pdbx_seq_one_letter_code
_entity_poly.pdbx_strand_id
1 'polypeptide(L)'
;MGLKAKSGVKENLNWKINVLAAKVGEDSYLERAKIAAGGDKKAKDQPEDQQQLIDELNTIKNKKMEAKLFHIRKDLKAHLKKAKVMETQKQIKKVRQVRDALADKDTVEVKGKTYTKKTLEDAESQLEMIKNLDLEVLSEKALSKAIQKVPELKNNESLQGMLTKDAGPVDEVLSNIQANVYNNKVAKEPLAKSILELEATFAGAQKLKEYKDAQRQAKQKAKQQKTAKVTKSDSKPSPQDRPANAGMDSMFIESLGGAEDSEVKQPAKDSKKDKKKSTNLSADWVDKDFDKYYTKKEATGNRPGQRQRRMKWEAMYGKNAKHITTGSESLRDKQQKREKMLLKRRKEELENPAKKKKKTQAESLPQDDVNHPSWKAKRQEQHMISQALSGKAANKKTVFNDDD
;
A
#
# COMPACT_ATOMS: atom_id res chain seq x y z
N MET A 1 -16.01 24.00 -45.22
CA MET A 1 -16.56 23.50 -43.95
C MET A 1 -15.67 22.35 -43.46
N GLY A 2 -14.86 22.58 -42.42
CA GLY A 2 -13.95 21.56 -41.88
C GLY A 2 -14.70 20.53 -41.05
N LEU A 3 -14.71 19.28 -41.52
CA LEU A 3 -15.22 18.14 -40.75
C LEU A 3 -14.38 18.01 -39.48
N LYS A 4 -14.95 18.41 -38.34
CA LYS A 4 -14.36 18.13 -37.01
C LYS A 4 -14.24 16.62 -36.88
N ALA A 5 -13.01 16.10 -36.92
CA ALA A 5 -12.71 14.72 -36.61
C ALA A 5 -13.33 14.38 -35.25
N LYS A 6 -14.32 13.48 -35.24
CA LYS A 6 -14.96 13.01 -34.00
C LYS A 6 -13.86 12.57 -33.04
N SER A 7 -13.83 13.16 -31.85
CA SER A 7 -12.82 12.91 -30.81
C SER A 7 -12.56 11.41 -30.70
N GLY A 8 -11.37 11.00 -31.17
CA GLY A 8 -11.01 9.61 -31.39
C GLY A 8 -11.21 8.79 -30.12
N VAL A 9 -11.93 7.68 -30.26
CA VAL A 9 -11.99 6.65 -29.23
C VAL A 9 -10.55 6.27 -28.92
N LYS A 10 -10.08 6.53 -27.69
CA LYS A 10 -8.72 6.18 -27.28
C LYS A 10 -8.52 4.69 -27.51
N GLU A 11 -7.69 4.34 -28.50
CA GLU A 11 -7.40 2.96 -28.81
C GLU A 11 -6.75 2.28 -27.62
N ASN A 12 -7.24 1.10 -27.27
CA ASN A 12 -6.64 0.29 -26.23
C ASN A 12 -5.39 -0.39 -26.80
N LEU A 13 -4.23 0.24 -26.62
CA LEU A 13 -2.93 -0.28 -27.10
C LEU A 13 -2.68 -1.71 -26.63
N ASN A 14 -3.13 -2.08 -25.43
CA ASN A 14 -2.97 -3.43 -24.91
C ASN A 14 -3.79 -4.45 -25.71
N TRP A 15 -5.01 -4.11 -26.12
CA TRP A 15 -5.80 -4.95 -27.01
C TRP A 15 -5.13 -5.09 -28.37
N LYS A 16 -4.72 -3.97 -28.98
CA LYS A 16 -4.10 -3.96 -30.31
C LYS A 16 -2.81 -4.79 -30.37
N ILE A 17 -1.95 -4.68 -29.36
CA ILE A 17 -0.74 -5.52 -29.21
C ILE A 17 -1.11 -7.00 -29.17
N ASN A 18 -2.12 -7.39 -28.39
CA ASN A 18 -2.48 -8.80 -28.26
C ASN A 18 -3.10 -9.37 -29.55
N VAL A 19 -3.82 -8.55 -30.33
CA VAL A 19 -4.38 -8.95 -31.63
C VAL A 19 -3.26 -9.11 -32.65
N LEU A 20 -2.37 -8.12 -32.76
CA LEU A 20 -1.24 -8.16 -33.70
C LEU A 20 -0.25 -9.29 -33.34
N ALA A 21 0.06 -9.48 -32.06
CA ALA A 21 0.87 -10.61 -31.60
C ALA A 21 0.25 -11.95 -32.05
N ALA A 22 -1.06 -12.13 -31.87
CA ALA A 22 -1.75 -13.33 -32.33
C ALA A 22 -1.76 -13.48 -33.86
N LYS A 23 -1.80 -12.38 -34.63
CA LYS A 23 -1.69 -12.39 -36.10
C LYS A 23 -0.31 -12.82 -36.57
N VAL A 24 0.75 -12.33 -35.91
CA VAL A 24 2.16 -12.68 -36.19
C VAL A 24 2.52 -14.11 -35.73
N GLY A 25 1.71 -14.70 -34.84
CA GLY A 25 1.96 -16.02 -34.25
C GLY A 25 2.70 -15.98 -32.91
N GLU A 26 2.89 -14.80 -32.32
CA GLU A 26 3.35 -14.66 -30.94
C GLU A 26 2.25 -15.09 -29.94
N ASP A 27 2.67 -15.57 -28.77
CA ASP A 27 1.77 -16.02 -27.71
C ASP A 27 0.98 -14.86 -27.08
N SER A 28 -0.25 -14.68 -27.55
CA SER A 28 -1.21 -13.74 -26.95
C SER A 28 -1.87 -14.36 -25.72
N TYR A 29 -1.94 -13.62 -24.61
CA TYR A 29 -2.61 -14.11 -23.39
C TYR A 29 -4.12 -13.90 -23.40
N LEU A 30 -4.64 -13.14 -24.37
CA LEU A 30 -6.06 -12.88 -24.51
C LEU A 30 -6.66 -13.82 -25.55
N GLU A 31 -7.44 -14.80 -25.10
CA GLU A 31 -8.15 -15.74 -25.99
C GLU A 31 -9.02 -15.02 -27.02
N ARG A 32 -9.66 -13.91 -26.63
CA ARG A 32 -10.45 -13.08 -27.56
C ARG A 32 -9.59 -12.48 -28.68
N ALA A 33 -8.33 -12.15 -28.40
CA ALA A 33 -7.42 -11.62 -29.40
C ALA A 33 -6.98 -12.71 -30.38
N LYS A 34 -6.79 -13.96 -29.91
CA LYS A 34 -6.55 -15.11 -30.78
C LYS A 34 -7.73 -15.38 -31.71
N ILE A 35 -8.95 -15.33 -31.20
CA ILE A 35 -10.17 -15.49 -32.01
C ILE A 35 -10.28 -14.37 -33.04
N ALA A 36 -10.05 -13.12 -32.64
CA ALA A 36 -10.08 -11.97 -33.55
C ALA A 36 -8.99 -12.05 -34.64
N ALA A 37 -7.80 -12.54 -34.30
CA ALA A 37 -6.73 -12.76 -35.27
C ALA A 37 -7.02 -13.94 -36.22
N GLY A 38 -7.68 -15.00 -35.72
CA GLY A 38 -8.00 -16.20 -36.49
C GLY A 38 -9.13 -16.05 -37.52
N GLY A 39 -9.85 -14.91 -37.52
CA GLY A 39 -10.85 -14.61 -38.55
C GLY A 39 -10.25 -14.37 -39.94
N ASP A 40 -9.00 -13.91 -40.01
CA ASP A 40 -8.34 -13.44 -41.24
C ASP A 40 -7.37 -14.49 -41.82
N LYS A 41 -7.74 -15.78 -41.83
CA LYS A 41 -6.83 -16.88 -42.26
C LYS A 41 -6.28 -16.75 -43.69
N LYS A 42 -6.90 -15.94 -44.55
CA LYS A 42 -6.44 -15.71 -45.94
C LYS A 42 -5.19 -14.83 -46.05
N ALA A 43 -4.83 -14.08 -45.00
CA ALA A 43 -3.68 -13.16 -45.01
C ALA A 43 -2.35 -13.80 -44.60
N LYS A 44 -2.30 -15.13 -44.38
CA LYS A 44 -1.08 -15.81 -43.90
C LYS A 44 -0.09 -16.18 -45.01
N ASP A 45 -0.49 -16.12 -46.27
CA ASP A 45 0.30 -16.69 -47.37
C ASP A 45 1.26 -15.68 -48.02
N GLN A 46 1.22 -14.39 -47.64
CA GLN A 46 2.15 -13.38 -48.15
C GLN A 46 3.21 -12.99 -47.09
N PRO A 47 4.51 -13.22 -47.36
CA PRO A 47 5.57 -12.88 -46.43
C PRO A 47 5.74 -11.36 -46.22
N GLU A 48 5.40 -10.54 -47.21
CA GLU A 48 5.46 -9.08 -47.12
C GLU A 48 4.47 -8.52 -46.07
N ASP A 49 3.26 -9.10 -46.00
CA ASP A 49 2.25 -8.72 -45.00
C ASP A 49 2.68 -9.08 -43.58
N GLN A 50 3.44 -10.16 -43.42
CA GLN A 50 3.94 -10.59 -42.11
C GLN A 50 4.95 -9.60 -41.54
N GLN A 51 5.86 -9.08 -42.37
CA GLN A 51 6.84 -8.08 -41.94
C GLN A 51 6.16 -6.77 -41.53
N GLN A 52 5.15 -6.31 -42.29
CA GLN A 52 4.38 -5.11 -41.94
C GLN A 52 3.66 -5.26 -40.59
N LEU A 53 3.08 -6.44 -40.31
CA LEU A 53 2.44 -6.73 -39.02
C LEU A 53 3.44 -6.73 -37.86
N ILE A 54 4.67 -7.21 -38.09
CA ILE A 54 5.76 -7.16 -37.11
C ILE A 54 6.16 -5.71 -36.81
N ASP A 55 6.33 -4.89 -37.85
CA ASP A 55 6.70 -3.48 -37.70
C ASP A 55 5.59 -2.66 -37.02
N GLU A 56 4.33 -2.92 -37.35
CA GLU A 56 3.18 -2.31 -36.67
C GLU A 56 3.12 -2.73 -35.20
N LEU A 57 3.32 -4.03 -34.91
CA LEU A 57 3.37 -4.56 -33.55
C LEU A 57 4.48 -3.89 -32.73
N ASN A 58 5.68 -3.77 -33.29
CA ASN A 58 6.82 -3.10 -32.66
C ASN A 58 6.53 -1.61 -32.40
N THR A 59 5.94 -0.92 -33.37
CA THR A 59 5.53 0.49 -33.24
C THR A 59 4.54 0.68 -32.08
N ILE A 60 3.55 -0.20 -31.94
CA ILE A 60 2.54 -0.11 -30.88
C ILE A 60 3.10 -0.52 -29.52
N LYS A 61 3.97 -1.55 -29.48
CA LYS A 61 4.75 -1.91 -28.28
C LYS A 61 5.56 -0.69 -27.80
N ASN A 62 6.25 0.02 -28.70
CA ASN A 62 7.02 1.23 -28.41
C ASN A 62 6.13 2.37 -27.85
N LYS A 63 5.01 2.68 -28.49
CA LYS A 63 4.06 3.70 -27.98
C LYS A 63 3.54 3.37 -26.58
N LYS A 64 3.26 2.09 -26.31
CA LYS A 64 2.84 1.64 -24.97
C LYS A 64 3.97 1.74 -23.95
N MET A 65 5.22 1.46 -24.35
CA MET A 65 6.38 1.63 -23.49
C MET A 65 6.60 3.10 -23.14
N GLU A 66 6.52 3.99 -24.11
CA GLU A 66 6.63 5.43 -23.90
C GLU A 66 5.58 5.93 -22.90
N ALA A 67 4.31 5.56 -23.09
CA ALA A 67 3.23 5.89 -22.17
C ALA A 67 3.50 5.34 -20.75
N LYS A 68 4.02 4.12 -20.64
CA LYS A 68 4.40 3.54 -19.35
C LYS A 68 5.57 4.29 -18.71
N LEU A 69 6.64 4.57 -19.45
CA LEU A 69 7.79 5.31 -18.96
C LEU A 69 7.38 6.69 -18.44
N PHE A 70 6.49 7.38 -19.16
CA PHE A 70 5.92 8.65 -18.71
C PHE A 70 5.23 8.52 -17.34
N HIS A 71 4.41 7.49 -17.14
CA HIS A 71 3.76 7.24 -15.85
C HIS A 71 4.77 6.85 -14.77
N ILE A 72 5.77 6.04 -15.09
CA ILE A 72 6.84 5.66 -14.15
C ILE A 72 7.62 6.89 -13.71
N ARG A 73 8.00 7.78 -14.63
CA ARG A 73 8.67 9.07 -14.32
C ARG A 73 7.83 9.92 -13.37
N LYS A 74 6.55 10.10 -13.70
CA LYS A 74 5.60 10.87 -12.89
C LYS A 74 5.47 10.31 -11.47
N ASP A 75 5.28 9.01 -11.34
CA ASP A 75 5.10 8.35 -10.05
C ASP A 75 6.43 8.36 -9.25
N LEU A 76 7.55 8.06 -9.91
CA LEU A 76 8.88 8.11 -9.32
C LEU A 76 9.21 9.51 -8.78
N LYS A 77 8.90 10.57 -9.52
CA LYS A 77 9.06 11.96 -9.04
C LYS A 77 8.26 12.23 -7.76
N ALA A 78 7.02 11.74 -7.68
CA ALA A 78 6.22 11.86 -6.47
C ALA A 78 6.82 11.10 -5.28
N HIS A 79 7.40 9.92 -5.52
CA HIS A 79 8.09 9.14 -4.49
C HIS A 79 9.43 9.75 -4.07
N LEU A 80 10.22 10.27 -5.01
CA LEU A 80 11.47 10.98 -4.75
C LEU A 80 11.22 12.27 -3.97
N LYS A 81 10.10 12.98 -4.22
CA LYS A 81 9.71 14.13 -3.39
C LYS A 81 9.51 13.74 -1.93
N LYS A 82 8.85 12.61 -1.66
CA LYS A 82 8.68 12.09 -0.29
C LYS A 82 10.02 11.66 0.31
N ALA A 83 10.87 10.99 -0.47
CA ALA A 83 12.20 10.60 -0.03
C ALA A 83 13.09 11.79 0.31
N LYS A 84 13.06 12.85 -0.52
CA LYS A 84 13.72 14.14 -0.28
C LYS A 84 13.28 14.75 1.04
N VAL A 85 11.98 14.84 1.33
CA VAL A 85 11.46 15.37 2.61
C VAL A 85 12.01 14.59 3.81
N MET A 86 12.01 13.26 3.75
CA MET A 86 12.55 12.44 4.83
C MET A 86 14.05 12.66 5.03
N GLU A 87 14.81 12.78 3.94
CA GLU A 87 16.25 13.02 4.01
C GLU A 87 16.57 14.42 4.51
N THR A 88 15.82 15.44 4.08
CA THR A 88 15.88 16.80 4.63
C THR A 88 15.63 16.78 6.14
N GLN A 89 14.63 16.05 6.61
CA GLN A 89 14.34 15.95 8.05
C GLN A 89 15.46 15.26 8.83
N LYS A 90 16.07 14.20 8.29
CA LYS A 90 17.24 13.56 8.91
C LYS A 90 18.42 14.53 8.98
N GLN A 91 18.70 15.24 7.90
CA GLN A 91 19.81 16.19 7.86
C GLN A 91 19.58 17.37 8.79
N ILE A 92 18.36 17.92 8.90
CA ILE A 92 18.01 18.95 9.89
C ILE A 92 18.27 18.43 11.31
N LYS A 93 17.87 17.20 11.63
CA LYS A 93 18.16 16.59 12.95
C LYS A 93 19.66 16.47 13.19
N LYS A 94 20.44 16.08 12.18
CA LYS A 94 21.91 16.01 12.27
C LYS A 94 22.50 17.40 12.54
N VAL A 95 22.11 18.43 11.79
CA VAL A 95 22.56 19.81 11.99
C VAL A 95 22.24 20.29 13.40
N ARG A 96 21.02 20.05 13.91
CA ARG A 96 20.65 20.40 15.29
C ARG A 96 21.53 19.68 16.31
N GLN A 97 21.72 18.37 16.17
CA GLN A 97 22.58 17.59 17.07
C GLN A 97 24.03 18.09 17.09
N VAL A 98 24.59 18.43 15.92
CA VAL A 98 25.96 18.99 15.82
C VAL A 98 26.01 20.37 16.47
N ARG A 99 25.01 21.23 16.22
CA ARG A 99 24.92 22.57 16.78
C ARG A 99 24.79 22.56 18.30
N ASP A 100 23.91 21.70 18.83
CA ASP A 100 23.68 21.54 20.27
C ASP A 100 24.95 20.97 20.95
N ALA A 101 25.68 20.07 20.29
CA ALA A 101 26.94 19.53 20.80
C ALA A 101 28.08 20.57 20.78
N LEU A 102 28.07 21.53 19.85
CA LEU A 102 29.10 22.57 19.69
C LEU A 102 28.79 23.87 20.46
N ALA A 103 27.72 23.92 21.27
CA ALA A 103 27.20 25.16 21.87
C ALA A 103 28.29 26.07 22.50
N ASP A 104 29.23 25.48 23.24
CA ASP A 104 30.29 26.22 23.95
C ASP A 104 31.73 25.83 23.54
N LYS A 105 31.90 24.88 22.63
CA LYS A 105 33.21 24.30 22.30
C LYS A 105 33.37 24.09 20.81
N ASP A 106 34.55 24.43 20.29
CA ASP A 106 34.90 24.27 18.87
C ASP A 106 35.02 22.81 18.43
N THR A 107 35.25 21.90 19.37
CA THR A 107 35.34 20.46 19.14
C THR A 107 34.83 19.71 20.35
N VAL A 108 33.91 18.77 20.12
CA VAL A 108 33.33 17.92 21.17
C VAL A 108 33.24 16.48 20.69
N GLU A 109 33.67 15.54 21.54
CA GLU A 109 33.45 14.12 21.33
C GLU A 109 32.18 13.66 22.04
N VAL A 110 31.17 13.23 21.29
CA VAL A 110 29.93 12.66 21.85
C VAL A 110 29.78 11.23 21.34
N LYS A 111 29.80 10.27 22.27
CA LYS A 111 29.66 8.82 21.97
C LYS A 111 30.69 8.31 20.95
N GLY A 112 31.95 8.76 21.08
CA GLY A 112 33.05 8.38 20.18
C GLY A 112 33.00 9.02 18.79
N LYS A 113 32.14 10.03 18.58
CA LYS A 113 32.13 10.84 17.35
C LYS A 113 32.62 12.24 17.66
N THR A 114 33.65 12.68 16.94
CA THR A 114 34.15 14.05 16.96
C THR A 114 33.23 14.96 16.14
N TYR A 115 32.67 15.98 16.78
CA TYR A 115 31.96 17.06 16.12
C TYR A 115 32.87 18.28 16.11
N THR A 116 33.08 18.86 14.93
CA THR A 116 33.87 20.09 14.71
C THR A 116 33.05 21.11 13.93
N LYS A 117 33.46 22.38 13.94
CA LYS A 117 32.84 23.43 13.09
C LYS A 117 32.75 23.02 11.61
N LYS A 118 33.80 22.37 11.09
CA LYS A 118 33.80 21.81 9.73
C LYS A 118 32.68 20.79 9.50
N THR A 119 32.42 19.90 10.46
CA THR A 119 31.30 18.94 10.33
C THR A 119 29.93 19.62 10.33
N LEU A 120 29.79 20.78 10.96
CA LEU A 120 28.57 21.58 10.93
C LEU A 120 28.41 22.22 9.53
N GLU A 121 29.45 22.87 9.02
CA GLU A 121 29.47 23.47 7.67
C GLU A 121 29.17 22.42 6.59
N ASP A 122 29.81 21.25 6.65
CA ASP A 122 29.55 20.14 5.72
C ASP A 122 28.09 19.67 5.82
N ALA A 123 27.54 19.60 7.04
CA ALA A 123 26.15 19.17 7.24
C ALA A 123 25.12 20.20 6.74
N GLU A 124 25.42 21.49 6.89
CA GLU A 124 24.61 22.60 6.36
C GLU A 124 24.68 22.69 4.83
N SER A 125 25.88 22.54 4.25
CA SER A 125 26.10 22.46 2.81
C SER A 125 25.34 21.28 2.18
N GLN A 126 25.43 20.08 2.77
CA GLN A 126 24.63 18.93 2.34
C GLN A 126 23.13 19.19 2.44
N LEU A 127 22.65 19.89 3.47
CA LEU A 127 21.24 20.25 3.63
C LEU A 127 20.77 21.16 2.50
N GLU A 128 21.58 22.14 2.12
CA GLU A 128 21.31 23.03 1.00
C GLU A 128 21.29 22.29 -0.34
N MET A 129 22.26 21.41 -0.60
CA MET A 129 22.28 20.53 -1.78
C MET A 129 21.01 19.65 -1.85
N ILE A 130 20.56 19.07 -0.73
CA ILE A 130 19.31 18.28 -0.69
C ILE A 130 18.11 19.16 -1.07
N LYS A 131 18.03 20.40 -0.57
CA LYS A 131 16.94 21.35 -0.86
C LYS A 131 16.92 21.74 -2.34
N ASN A 132 18.08 21.93 -2.96
CA ASN A 132 18.22 22.33 -4.36
C ASN A 132 18.25 21.15 -5.35
N LEU A 133 18.12 19.92 -4.86
CA LEU A 133 18.13 18.73 -5.69
C LEU A 133 17.00 18.74 -6.74
N ASP A 134 17.38 18.66 -8.01
CA ASP A 134 16.46 18.51 -9.13
C ASP A 134 15.90 17.08 -9.19
N LEU A 135 14.60 16.97 -8.95
CA LEU A 135 13.88 15.70 -8.94
C LEU A 135 13.64 15.13 -10.33
N GLU A 136 13.61 15.98 -11.37
CA GLU A 136 13.38 15.53 -12.75
C GLU A 136 14.61 14.74 -13.24
N VAL A 137 15.78 15.39 -13.20
CA VAL A 137 17.06 14.78 -13.57
C VAL A 137 17.35 13.54 -12.72
N LEU A 138 17.08 13.59 -11.41
CA LEU A 138 17.25 12.44 -10.54
C LEU A 138 16.34 11.27 -10.91
N SER A 139 15.08 11.55 -11.30
CA SER A 139 14.13 10.50 -11.70
C SER A 139 14.56 9.80 -12.98
N GLU A 140 15.09 10.53 -13.96
CA GLU A 140 15.64 9.96 -15.19
C GLU A 140 16.89 9.12 -14.92
N LYS A 141 17.85 9.64 -14.14
CA LYS A 141 19.08 8.90 -13.75
C LYS A 141 18.73 7.61 -13.00
N ALA A 142 17.80 7.69 -12.05
CA ALA A 142 17.31 6.54 -11.30
C ALA A 142 16.64 5.49 -12.20
N LEU A 143 15.80 5.93 -13.14
CA LEU A 143 15.12 5.07 -14.10
C LEU A 143 16.10 4.41 -15.07
N SER A 144 17.05 5.17 -15.63
CA SER A 144 18.10 4.69 -16.51
C SER A 144 18.95 3.60 -15.83
N LYS A 145 19.44 3.88 -14.61
CA LYS A 145 20.22 2.91 -13.82
C LYS A 145 19.43 1.65 -13.48
N ALA A 146 18.12 1.77 -13.26
CA ALA A 146 17.27 0.61 -12.98
C ALA A 146 17.00 -0.23 -14.24
N ILE A 147 16.82 0.41 -15.39
CA ILE A 147 16.65 -0.27 -16.69
C ILE A 147 17.94 -0.96 -17.12
N GLN A 148 19.09 -0.32 -16.98
CA GLN A 148 20.40 -0.91 -17.31
C GLN A 148 20.74 -2.17 -16.50
N LYS A 149 20.11 -2.36 -15.34
CA LYS A 149 20.28 -3.57 -14.51
C LYS A 149 19.47 -4.76 -15.01
N VAL A 150 18.46 -4.56 -15.84
CA VAL A 150 17.60 -5.62 -16.37
C VAL A 150 18.10 -5.98 -17.78
N PRO A 151 18.70 -7.16 -18.00
CA PRO A 151 19.32 -7.51 -19.28
C PRO A 151 18.36 -7.38 -20.48
N GLU A 152 17.09 -7.76 -20.29
CA GLU A 152 16.06 -7.72 -21.33
C GLU A 152 15.69 -6.31 -21.75
N LEU A 153 15.73 -5.37 -20.82
CA LEU A 153 15.43 -3.96 -21.10
C LEU A 153 16.69 -3.22 -21.58
N LYS A 154 17.87 -3.60 -21.09
CA LYS A 154 19.15 -3.01 -21.47
C LYS A 154 19.41 -3.10 -22.97
N ASN A 155 19.09 -4.25 -23.57
CA ASN A 155 19.39 -4.53 -24.98
C ASN A 155 18.37 -3.91 -25.97
N ASN A 156 17.31 -3.27 -25.48
CA ASN A 156 16.28 -2.69 -26.35
C ASN A 156 16.69 -1.28 -26.83
N GLU A 157 16.99 -1.15 -28.12
CA GLU A 157 17.41 0.11 -28.74
C GLU A 157 16.37 1.24 -28.62
N SER A 158 15.08 0.92 -28.78
CA SER A 158 14.01 1.91 -28.65
C SER A 158 13.92 2.51 -27.25
N LEU A 159 14.13 1.70 -26.20
CA LEU A 159 14.18 2.18 -24.82
C LEU A 159 15.43 3.02 -24.55
N GLN A 160 16.59 2.63 -25.09
CA GLN A 160 17.82 3.42 -24.95
C GLN A 160 17.67 4.81 -25.59
N GLY A 161 16.98 4.92 -26.73
CA GLY A 161 16.67 6.20 -27.36
C GLY A 161 15.74 7.10 -26.53
N MET A 162 14.89 6.51 -25.67
CA MET A 162 13.99 7.25 -24.78
C MET A 162 14.64 7.67 -23.45
N LEU A 163 15.79 7.09 -23.09
CA LEU A 163 16.52 7.40 -21.87
C LEU A 163 17.48 8.56 -22.10
N THR A 164 17.50 9.51 -21.18
CA THR A 164 18.48 10.60 -21.24
C THR A 164 19.88 10.02 -20.97
N LYS A 165 20.83 10.28 -21.87
CA LYS A 165 22.24 9.98 -21.62
C LYS A 165 22.69 10.74 -20.38
N ASP A 166 23.52 10.09 -19.55
CA ASP A 166 23.91 10.63 -18.26
C ASP A 166 24.48 12.05 -18.39
N ALA A 167 23.87 12.97 -17.65
CA ALA A 167 24.32 14.35 -17.56
C ALA A 167 25.61 14.40 -16.74
N GLY A 168 26.74 14.30 -17.44
CA GLY A 168 28.10 14.68 -17.03
C GLY A 168 28.67 14.04 -15.76
N PRO A 169 29.95 14.30 -15.46
CA PRO A 169 30.51 14.03 -14.14
C PRO A 169 29.75 14.89 -13.12
N VAL A 170 29.22 14.23 -12.09
CA VAL A 170 28.55 14.88 -10.96
C VAL A 170 29.53 14.88 -9.80
N ASP A 171 29.57 15.98 -9.05
CA ASP A 171 30.26 16.06 -7.76
C ASP A 171 29.94 14.82 -6.89
N GLU A 172 30.96 14.22 -6.29
CA GLU A 172 30.85 13.02 -5.47
C GLU A 172 29.88 13.23 -4.29
N VAL A 173 29.89 14.40 -3.66
CA VAL A 173 28.99 14.72 -2.55
C VAL A 173 27.54 14.69 -3.01
N LEU A 174 27.26 15.33 -4.16
CA LEU A 174 25.93 15.35 -4.75
C LEU A 174 25.50 13.94 -5.20
N SER A 175 26.41 13.13 -5.74
CA SER A 175 26.17 11.73 -6.10
C SER A 175 25.77 10.89 -4.88
N ASN A 176 26.46 11.07 -3.74
CA ASN A 176 26.14 10.40 -2.49
C ASN A 176 24.76 10.82 -1.95
N ILE A 177 24.43 12.11 -2.02
CA ILE A 177 23.10 12.63 -1.65
C ILE A 177 22.01 12.02 -2.56
N GLN A 178 22.23 12.02 -3.86
CA GLN A 178 21.33 11.41 -4.84
C GLN A 178 21.10 9.93 -4.54
N ALA A 179 22.18 9.19 -4.23
CA ALA A 179 22.11 7.78 -3.85
C ALA A 179 21.30 7.58 -2.57
N ASN A 180 21.43 8.44 -1.55
CA ASN A 180 20.66 8.35 -0.31
C ASN A 180 19.15 8.58 -0.53
N VAL A 181 18.80 9.60 -1.31
CA VAL A 181 17.39 9.89 -1.65
C VAL A 181 16.80 8.74 -2.47
N TYR A 182 17.54 8.22 -3.45
CA TYR A 182 17.12 7.12 -4.31
C TYR A 182 16.98 5.78 -3.56
N ASN A 183 17.96 5.43 -2.71
CA ASN A 183 17.98 4.16 -1.97
C ASN A 183 16.97 4.13 -0.82
N ASN A 184 16.30 5.23 -0.54
CA ASN A 184 15.21 5.26 0.42
C ASN A 184 14.08 4.29 -0.01
N LYS A 185 13.60 3.48 0.94
CA LYS A 185 12.55 2.47 0.69
C LYS A 185 11.32 3.04 -0.02
N VAL A 186 10.95 4.28 0.31
CA VAL A 186 9.77 4.96 -0.27
C VAL A 186 9.89 5.22 -1.77
N ALA A 187 11.11 5.33 -2.31
CA ALA A 187 11.36 5.50 -3.74
C ALA A 187 11.79 4.19 -4.42
N LYS A 188 12.65 3.41 -3.75
CA LYS A 188 13.24 2.17 -4.30
C LYS A 188 12.20 1.08 -4.56
N GLU A 189 11.26 0.84 -3.63
CA GLU A 189 10.28 -0.25 -3.78
C GLU A 189 9.27 0.00 -4.90
N PRO A 190 8.63 1.18 -5.02
CA PRO A 190 7.74 1.48 -6.15
C PRO A 190 8.45 1.41 -7.50
N LEU A 191 9.70 1.90 -7.57
CA LEU A 191 10.48 1.82 -8.80
C LEU A 191 10.73 0.37 -9.21
N ALA A 192 11.19 -0.47 -8.29
CA ALA A 192 11.43 -1.89 -8.59
C ALA A 192 10.16 -2.57 -9.11
N LYS A 193 9.00 -2.26 -8.52
CA LYS A 193 7.71 -2.75 -9.01
C LYS A 193 7.40 -2.26 -10.43
N SER A 194 7.60 -0.98 -10.69
CA SER A 194 7.37 -0.37 -12.02
C SER A 194 8.28 -0.95 -13.10
N ILE A 195 9.55 -1.24 -12.78
CA ILE A 195 10.50 -1.88 -13.70
C ILE A 195 10.05 -3.30 -14.04
N LEU A 196 9.59 -4.08 -13.06
CA LEU A 196 9.04 -5.42 -13.31
C LEU A 196 7.77 -5.36 -14.18
N GLU A 197 6.91 -4.36 -13.96
CA GLU A 197 5.74 -4.13 -14.82
C GLU A 197 6.12 -3.71 -16.25
N LEU A 198 7.27 -3.03 -16.43
CA LEU A 198 7.82 -2.65 -17.73
C LEU A 198 8.42 -3.88 -18.44
N GLU A 199 9.21 -4.68 -17.73
CA GLU A 199 9.79 -5.94 -18.22
C GLU A 199 8.70 -6.91 -18.68
N ALA A 200 7.62 -7.04 -17.89
CA ALA A 200 6.48 -7.87 -18.23
C ALA A 200 5.69 -7.39 -19.47
N THR A 201 5.84 -6.12 -19.89
CA THR A 201 5.31 -5.67 -21.18
C THR A 201 6.17 -6.11 -22.36
N PHE A 202 7.47 -6.32 -22.13
CA PHE A 202 8.43 -6.64 -23.16
C PHE A 202 8.56 -8.16 -23.36
N ALA A 203 8.81 -8.89 -22.28
CA ALA A 203 9.00 -10.35 -22.31
C ALA A 203 7.69 -11.15 -22.47
N GLY A 204 6.57 -10.47 -22.69
CA GLY A 204 5.27 -11.09 -22.86
C GLY A 204 4.63 -11.61 -21.57
N ALA A 205 3.52 -12.34 -21.73
CA ALA A 205 2.64 -12.68 -20.63
C ALA A 205 3.19 -13.73 -19.66
N GLN A 206 4.21 -14.49 -20.04
CA GLN A 206 4.81 -15.54 -19.21
C GLN A 206 5.48 -14.92 -17.96
N LYS A 207 6.39 -13.96 -18.15
CA LYS A 207 7.01 -13.25 -17.02
C LYS A 207 6.00 -12.52 -16.14
N LEU A 208 4.92 -12.01 -16.73
CA LEU A 208 3.84 -11.39 -15.95
C LEU A 208 3.12 -12.41 -15.05
N LYS A 209 2.90 -13.64 -15.52
CA LYS A 209 2.31 -14.72 -14.74
C LYS A 209 3.25 -15.13 -13.60
N GLU A 210 4.51 -15.39 -13.92
CA GLU A 210 5.55 -15.73 -12.94
C GLU A 210 5.66 -14.68 -11.84
N TYR A 211 5.68 -13.39 -12.20
CA TYR A 211 5.71 -12.30 -11.24
C TYR A 211 4.46 -12.27 -10.33
N LYS A 212 3.27 -12.45 -10.91
CA LYS A 212 2.01 -12.48 -10.14
C LYS A 212 1.97 -13.68 -9.19
N ASP A 213 2.46 -14.82 -9.64
CA ASP A 213 2.50 -16.04 -8.84
C ASP A 213 3.55 -15.94 -7.73
N ALA A 214 4.74 -15.40 -8.01
CA ALA A 214 5.74 -15.07 -6.99
C ALA A 214 5.18 -14.09 -5.95
N GLN A 215 4.43 -13.07 -6.36
CA GLN A 215 3.80 -12.12 -5.43
C GLN A 215 2.70 -12.79 -4.57
N ARG A 216 1.93 -13.72 -5.15
CA ARG A 216 0.93 -14.52 -4.42
C ARG A 216 1.60 -15.43 -3.40
N GLN A 217 2.67 -16.12 -3.79
CA GLN A 217 3.45 -16.98 -2.90
C GLN A 217 4.09 -16.19 -1.76
N ALA A 218 4.68 -15.03 -2.04
CA ALA A 218 5.24 -14.15 -1.01
C ALA A 218 4.18 -13.70 0.01
N LYS A 219 2.97 -13.34 -0.46
CA LYS A 219 1.83 -12.99 0.40
C LYS A 219 1.35 -14.18 1.24
N GLN A 220 1.32 -15.39 0.68
CA GLN A 220 0.95 -16.60 1.41
C GLN A 220 1.98 -16.94 2.49
N LYS A 221 3.28 -16.90 2.18
CA LYS A 221 4.37 -17.10 3.15
C LYS A 221 4.32 -16.08 4.29
N ALA A 222 4.11 -14.79 3.97
CA ALA A 222 3.96 -13.75 4.99
C ALA A 222 2.74 -13.94 5.89
N LYS A 223 1.63 -14.50 5.38
CA LYS A 223 0.46 -14.86 6.19
C LYS A 223 0.74 -16.05 7.09
N GLN A 224 1.36 -17.11 6.58
CA GLN A 224 1.72 -18.30 7.34
C GLN A 224 2.69 -18.00 8.49
N GLN A 225 3.68 -17.13 8.27
CA GLN A 225 4.61 -16.69 9.32
C GLN A 225 3.89 -15.90 10.43
N LYS A 226 2.87 -15.09 10.07
CA LYS A 226 2.07 -14.37 11.07
C LYS A 226 1.18 -15.31 11.89
N THR A 227 0.58 -16.32 11.27
CA THR A 227 -0.27 -17.29 12.00
C THR A 227 0.57 -18.21 12.90
N ALA A 228 1.76 -18.63 12.47
CA ALA A 228 2.65 -19.46 13.28
C ALA A 228 3.24 -18.74 14.50
N LYS A 229 3.34 -17.40 14.46
CA LYS A 229 3.83 -16.61 15.60
C LYS A 229 2.76 -16.38 16.67
N VAL A 230 1.47 -16.44 16.31
CA VAL A 230 0.35 -16.30 17.25
C VAL A 230 0.10 -17.60 18.02
N THR A 231 0.32 -18.77 17.40
CA THR A 231 0.10 -20.07 18.06
C THR A 231 1.23 -20.49 19.00
N LYS A 232 2.38 -19.82 18.98
CA LYS A 232 3.51 -20.08 19.91
C LYS A 232 3.51 -19.22 21.18
N SER A 233 2.54 -18.32 21.35
CA SER A 233 2.43 -17.47 22.57
C SER A 233 1.38 -17.93 23.59
N ASP A 234 0.64 -19.01 23.32
CA ASP A 234 -0.36 -19.56 24.27
C ASP A 234 0.16 -20.72 25.15
N SER A 235 1.43 -21.12 25.00
CA SER A 235 2.09 -21.97 26.00
C SER A 235 2.60 -21.09 27.14
N LYS A 236 1.67 -20.64 27.99
CA LYS A 236 1.96 -19.99 29.27
C LYS A 236 2.68 -21.01 30.17
N PRO A 237 3.92 -20.78 30.61
CA PRO A 237 4.49 -21.61 31.68
C PRO A 237 3.64 -21.43 32.95
N SER A 238 3.40 -22.54 33.64
CA SER A 238 2.66 -22.61 34.91
C SER A 238 3.20 -21.57 35.92
N PRO A 239 2.35 -20.87 36.70
CA PRO A 239 2.77 -19.78 37.60
C PRO A 239 3.56 -20.20 38.86
N GLN A 240 3.96 -21.45 39.03
CA GLN A 240 4.35 -21.95 40.36
C GLN A 240 5.82 -21.79 40.78
N ASP A 241 6.75 -21.48 39.89
CA ASP A 241 8.16 -21.33 40.27
C ASP A 241 8.78 -20.04 39.72
N ARG A 242 8.53 -18.92 40.40
CA ARG A 242 9.41 -17.74 40.28
C ARG A 242 9.85 -17.25 41.66
N PRO A 243 11.15 -17.29 41.98
CA PRO A 243 11.69 -16.68 43.18
C PRO A 243 11.49 -15.16 43.13
N ALA A 244 11.06 -14.60 44.27
CA ALA A 244 10.85 -13.18 44.49
C ALA A 244 12.18 -12.42 44.62
N ASN A 245 13.01 -12.40 43.58
CA ASN A 245 14.13 -11.45 43.51
C ASN A 245 14.76 -11.44 42.11
N ALA A 246 14.28 -10.55 41.24
CA ALA A 246 15.03 -10.07 40.09
C ALA A 246 14.34 -8.81 39.56
N GLY A 247 14.89 -7.66 39.90
CA GLY A 247 14.55 -6.38 39.28
C GLY A 247 14.77 -6.47 37.78
N MET A 248 13.70 -6.65 37.03
CA MET A 248 13.71 -6.44 35.59
C MET A 248 13.41 -4.98 35.34
N ASP A 249 14.50 -4.22 35.37
CA ASP A 249 14.58 -2.85 34.92
C ASP A 249 14.12 -2.79 33.46
N SER A 250 13.00 -2.09 33.24
CA SER A 250 12.35 -1.96 31.95
C SER A 250 13.02 -0.83 31.18
N MET A 251 14.09 -1.15 30.45
CA MET A 251 14.87 -0.25 29.58
C MET A 251 14.09 0.35 28.38
N PHE A 252 12.76 0.50 28.44
CA PHE A 252 11.97 1.03 27.32
C PHE A 252 11.22 2.33 27.60
N ILE A 253 11.31 2.92 28.81
CA ILE A 253 10.59 4.17 29.14
C ILE A 253 11.49 5.29 29.69
N GLU A 254 12.80 5.09 29.86
CA GLU A 254 13.66 6.12 30.47
C GLU A 254 14.27 7.16 29.50
N SER A 255 13.84 7.19 28.23
CA SER A 255 14.39 8.13 27.23
C SER A 255 13.42 9.24 26.78
N LEU A 256 12.38 9.54 27.58
CA LEU A 256 11.47 10.64 27.31
C LEU A 256 10.98 11.34 28.60
N GLY A 257 11.89 12.02 29.29
CA GLY A 257 11.54 13.18 30.13
C GLY A 257 11.97 13.10 31.59
N GLY A 258 13.07 13.79 31.90
CA GLY A 258 13.57 14.00 33.27
C GLY A 258 14.68 15.05 33.27
N ALA A 259 14.37 16.27 32.82
CA ALA A 259 15.22 17.43 33.12
C ALA A 259 14.51 18.17 34.25
N GLU A 260 15.00 17.92 35.45
CA GLU A 260 14.65 18.68 36.64
C GLU A 260 15.07 20.14 36.49
N ASP A 261 14.16 20.95 36.97
CA ASP A 261 14.21 22.37 37.25
C ASP A 261 15.48 22.72 38.05
N SER A 262 16.38 23.51 37.45
CA SER A 262 17.52 24.12 38.12
C SER A 262 17.29 25.63 38.19
N GLU A 263 16.79 26.02 39.34
CA GLU A 263 16.58 27.35 39.86
C GLU A 263 17.80 28.27 39.64
N VAL A 264 17.66 29.32 38.81
CA VAL A 264 18.60 30.46 38.77
C VAL A 264 17.83 31.78 38.72
N LYS A 265 17.82 32.46 39.87
CA LYS A 265 17.51 33.89 40.05
C LYS A 265 18.45 34.76 39.22
N GLN A 266 17.94 35.82 38.58
CA GLN A 266 18.59 37.15 38.53
C GLN A 266 17.58 38.29 38.22
N PRO A 267 17.90 39.54 38.59
CA PRO A 267 16.91 40.56 38.97
C PRO A 267 16.66 41.67 37.93
N ALA A 268 15.52 42.35 38.15
CA ALA A 268 15.19 43.75 37.88
C ALA A 268 15.88 44.50 36.72
N LYS A 269 15.06 45.03 35.80
CA LYS A 269 15.19 46.41 35.31
C LYS A 269 13.85 46.98 34.89
N ASP A 270 13.55 48.12 35.49
CA ASP A 270 12.41 48.99 35.27
C ASP A 270 12.26 49.45 33.81
N SER A 271 11.02 49.43 33.32
CA SER A 271 10.51 50.53 32.50
C SER A 271 8.98 50.58 32.61
N LYS A 272 8.49 51.64 33.27
CA LYS A 272 7.10 52.06 33.33
C LYS A 272 6.73 52.86 32.07
N LYS A 273 5.41 52.82 31.75
CA LYS A 273 4.62 53.65 30.82
C LYS A 273 4.72 53.24 29.33
N ASP A 274 3.65 53.02 28.57
CA ASP A 274 2.29 53.57 28.66
C ASP A 274 1.17 52.58 28.25
N LYS A 275 0.02 52.75 28.90
CA LYS A 275 -1.29 52.14 28.60
C LYS A 275 -1.89 52.71 27.31
N LYS A 276 -2.47 51.86 26.44
CA LYS A 276 -3.93 51.77 26.18
C LYS A 276 -4.28 50.92 24.94
N LYS A 277 -5.34 50.13 25.12
CA LYS A 277 -6.34 49.62 24.13
C LYS A 277 -5.95 48.46 23.19
N SER A 278 -6.33 47.24 23.61
CA SER A 278 -7.19 46.31 22.83
C SER A 278 -7.68 45.18 23.75
N THR A 279 -8.86 45.35 24.36
CA THR A 279 -10.10 44.63 24.03
C THR A 279 -10.07 43.10 24.20
N ASN A 280 -10.27 42.68 25.46
CA ASN A 280 -11.14 41.60 25.94
C ASN A 280 -11.65 40.57 24.93
N LEU A 281 -10.92 39.47 24.76
CA LEU A 281 -11.35 38.29 24.02
C LEU A 281 -10.68 37.02 24.58
N SER A 282 -10.75 36.77 25.89
CA SER A 282 -10.07 35.59 26.46
C SER A 282 -10.55 35.12 27.85
N ALA A 283 -11.86 34.94 28.07
CA ALA A 283 -12.32 34.32 29.32
C ALA A 283 -13.37 33.20 29.16
N ASP A 284 -14.12 33.12 28.05
CA ASP A 284 -15.18 32.11 27.87
C ASP A 284 -14.73 30.77 27.28
N TRP A 285 -13.43 30.60 26.97
CA TRP A 285 -12.86 29.32 26.52
C TRP A 285 -12.12 28.56 27.62
N VAL A 286 -12.11 29.07 28.86
CA VAL A 286 -11.55 28.32 29.99
C VAL A 286 -12.58 27.27 30.40
N ASP A 287 -12.42 26.06 29.86
CA ASP A 287 -13.18 24.88 30.23
C ASP A 287 -13.16 24.74 31.76
N LYS A 288 -14.31 24.91 32.40
CA LYS A 288 -14.44 24.90 33.87
C LYS A 288 -14.04 23.55 34.48
N ASP A 289 -13.97 22.51 33.66
CA ASP A 289 -13.49 21.19 34.07
C ASP A 289 -12.01 20.94 33.74
N PHE A 290 -11.27 21.93 33.23
CA PHE A 290 -9.86 21.74 32.83
C PHE A 290 -9.00 21.21 33.98
N ASP A 291 -9.11 21.81 35.17
CA ASP A 291 -8.38 21.32 36.35
C ASP A 291 -8.84 19.93 36.81
N LYS A 292 -10.13 19.61 36.64
CA LYS A 292 -10.67 18.30 37.00
C LYS A 292 -10.04 17.16 36.17
N TYR A 293 -9.70 17.41 34.91
CA TYR A 293 -9.10 16.41 34.02
C TYR A 293 -7.56 16.43 33.98
N TYR A 294 -6.92 17.55 34.27
CA TYR A 294 -5.49 17.72 34.02
C TYR A 294 -4.63 17.90 35.27
N THR A 295 -5.17 18.38 36.40
CA THR A 295 -4.36 18.59 37.63
C THR A 295 -4.55 17.51 38.69
N LYS A 296 -5.62 16.70 38.64
CA LYS A 296 -5.79 15.56 39.57
C LYS A 296 -5.06 14.30 39.10
N LYS A 297 -4.00 13.93 39.83
CA LYS A 297 -3.30 12.62 39.82
C LYS A 297 -4.18 11.45 40.33
N GLU A 298 -5.47 11.43 40.00
CA GLU A 298 -6.27 10.21 40.21
C GLU A 298 -6.00 9.31 39.00
N ALA A 299 -5.37 8.17 39.27
CA ALA A 299 -4.89 7.20 38.29
C ALA A 299 -5.85 7.10 37.09
N THR A 300 -5.36 7.42 35.89
CA THR A 300 -6.07 7.12 34.63
C THR A 300 -6.12 5.61 34.43
N GLY A 301 -6.97 4.96 35.22
CA GLY A 301 -7.29 3.56 35.17
C GLY A 301 -8.00 3.28 33.84
N ASN A 302 -7.32 2.51 33.01
CA ASN A 302 -7.75 2.04 31.70
C ASN A 302 -8.08 3.11 30.65
N ARG A 303 -7.37 3.02 29.51
CA ARG A 303 -7.83 3.59 28.26
C ARG A 303 -9.31 3.21 28.07
N PRO A 304 -10.22 4.17 27.84
CA PRO A 304 -11.63 3.86 27.68
C PRO A 304 -11.79 2.79 26.61
N GLY A 305 -12.53 1.75 26.96
CA GLY A 305 -12.71 0.56 26.14
C GLY A 305 -13.28 0.94 24.77
N GLN A 306 -13.11 0.07 23.78
CA GLN A 306 -13.55 0.36 22.40
C GLN A 306 -15.05 0.75 22.35
N ARG A 307 -15.90 0.16 23.21
CA ARG A 307 -17.31 0.51 23.34
C ARG A 307 -17.52 1.95 23.83
N GLN A 308 -16.79 2.39 24.86
CA GLN A 308 -16.89 3.75 25.37
C GLN A 308 -16.40 4.78 24.35
N ARG A 309 -15.33 4.46 23.60
CA ARG A 309 -14.87 5.31 22.50
C ARG A 309 -15.93 5.44 21.40
N ARG A 310 -16.62 4.33 21.06
CA ARG A 310 -17.75 4.36 20.12
C ARG A 310 -18.90 5.21 20.66
N MET A 311 -19.32 5.00 21.91
CA MET A 311 -20.38 5.80 22.54
C MET A 311 -20.05 7.29 22.55
N LYS A 312 -18.81 7.68 22.89
CA LYS A 312 -18.39 9.09 22.87
C LYS A 312 -18.40 9.66 21.44
N TRP A 313 -17.99 8.88 20.45
CA TRP A 313 -18.07 9.28 19.03
C TRP A 313 -19.50 9.36 18.51
N GLU A 314 -20.38 8.43 18.89
CA GLU A 314 -21.80 8.46 18.55
C GLU A 314 -22.51 9.65 19.21
N ALA A 315 -22.15 9.98 20.45
CA ALA A 315 -22.68 11.17 21.12
C ALA A 315 -22.22 12.47 20.44
N MET A 316 -20.96 12.58 20.02
CA MET A 316 -20.44 13.79 19.37
C MET A 316 -20.94 13.98 17.93
N TYR A 317 -21.10 12.89 17.16
CA TYR A 317 -21.37 12.97 15.72
C TYR A 317 -22.74 12.39 15.31
N GLY A 318 -23.49 11.81 16.24
CA GLY A 318 -24.80 11.21 15.99
C GLY A 318 -24.78 10.18 14.85
N LYS A 319 -25.73 10.32 13.93
CA LYS A 319 -25.86 9.47 12.73
C LYS A 319 -24.68 9.59 11.75
N ASN A 320 -23.85 10.63 11.89
CA ASN A 320 -22.69 10.88 11.03
C ASN A 320 -21.41 10.25 11.58
N ALA A 321 -21.46 9.48 12.67
CA ALA A 321 -20.29 8.78 13.18
C ALA A 321 -19.73 7.79 12.15
N LYS A 322 -18.42 7.85 11.90
CA LYS A 322 -17.76 7.10 10.81
C LYS A 322 -18.05 5.61 10.78
N HIS A 323 -18.17 4.94 11.93
CA HIS A 323 -18.45 3.50 11.97
C HIS A 323 -19.92 3.16 11.66
N ILE A 324 -20.85 4.07 11.90
CA ILE A 324 -22.25 3.93 11.50
C ILE A 324 -22.38 4.17 9.99
N THR A 325 -21.76 5.24 9.49
CA THR A 325 -21.81 5.58 8.05
C THR A 325 -21.16 4.49 7.20
N THR A 326 -19.95 4.05 7.55
CA THR A 326 -19.29 2.94 6.84
C THR A 326 -20.07 1.62 6.91
N GLY A 327 -20.75 1.35 8.03
CA GLY A 327 -21.65 0.19 8.14
C GLY A 327 -22.84 0.29 7.19
N SER A 328 -23.50 1.45 7.15
CA SER A 328 -24.65 1.70 6.29
C SER A 328 -24.30 1.73 4.78
N GLU A 329 -23.18 2.34 4.42
CA GLU A 329 -22.65 2.37 3.05
C GLU A 329 -22.26 0.98 2.58
N SER A 330 -21.59 0.18 3.44
CA SER A 330 -21.24 -1.21 3.11
C SER A 330 -22.48 -2.08 2.88
N LEU A 331 -23.54 -1.88 3.66
CA LEU A 331 -24.81 -2.58 3.46
C LEU A 331 -25.49 -2.16 2.15
N ARG A 332 -25.50 -0.85 1.84
CA ARG A 332 -26.06 -0.32 0.59
C ARG A 332 -25.29 -0.85 -0.63
N ASP A 333 -23.96 -0.89 -0.57
CA ASP A 333 -23.11 -1.47 -1.61
C ASP A 333 -23.38 -2.97 -1.82
N LYS A 334 -23.57 -3.72 -0.72
CA LYS A 334 -23.94 -5.15 -0.80
C LYS A 334 -25.32 -5.34 -1.43
N GLN A 335 -26.30 -4.50 -1.08
CA GLN A 335 -27.63 -4.53 -1.69
C GLN A 335 -27.56 -4.20 -3.19
N GLN A 336 -26.88 -3.13 -3.58
CA GLN A 336 -26.71 -2.76 -5.00
C GLN A 336 -25.99 -3.86 -5.80
N LYS A 337 -24.98 -4.53 -5.23
CA LYS A 337 -24.33 -5.67 -5.89
C LYS A 337 -25.30 -6.84 -6.06
N ARG A 338 -26.13 -7.14 -5.05
CA ARG A 338 -27.14 -8.20 -5.11
C ARG A 338 -28.19 -7.89 -6.18
N GLU A 339 -28.70 -6.66 -6.23
CA GLU A 339 -29.64 -6.21 -7.25
C GLU A 339 -29.05 -6.28 -8.66
N LYS A 340 -27.81 -5.81 -8.85
CA LYS A 340 -27.11 -5.92 -10.15
C LYS A 340 -26.95 -7.36 -10.59
N MET A 341 -26.64 -8.29 -9.68
CA MET A 341 -26.57 -9.71 -10.02
C MET A 341 -27.94 -10.29 -10.40
N LEU A 342 -29.01 -9.91 -9.69
CA LEU A 342 -30.38 -10.33 -10.02
C LEU A 342 -30.82 -9.78 -11.38
N LEU A 343 -30.54 -8.51 -11.67
CA LEU A 343 -30.84 -7.90 -12.97
C LEU A 343 -30.08 -8.59 -14.10
N LYS A 344 -28.79 -8.88 -13.89
CA LYS A 344 -27.97 -9.61 -14.86
C LYS A 344 -28.55 -10.99 -15.13
N ARG A 345 -28.93 -11.73 -14.08
CA ARG A 345 -29.56 -13.04 -14.21
C ARG A 345 -30.91 -12.97 -14.94
N ARG A 346 -31.74 -11.97 -14.64
CA ARG A 346 -33.02 -11.74 -15.33
C ARG A 346 -32.82 -11.40 -16.82
N LYS A 347 -31.79 -10.61 -17.14
CA LYS A 347 -31.44 -10.29 -18.53
C LYS A 347 -30.93 -11.52 -19.29
N GLU A 348 -30.08 -12.32 -18.66
CA GLU A 348 -29.63 -13.61 -19.22
C GLU A 348 -30.80 -14.59 -19.45
N GLU A 349 -31.81 -14.58 -18.58
CA GLU A 349 -33.02 -15.39 -18.74
C GLU A 349 -33.90 -14.92 -19.91
N LEU A 350 -33.96 -13.62 -20.20
CA LEU A 350 -34.72 -13.06 -21.32
C LEU A 350 -34.00 -13.24 -22.66
N GLU A 351 -32.67 -13.10 -22.70
CA GLU A 351 -31.88 -13.24 -23.93
C GLU A 351 -31.72 -14.70 -24.40
N ASN A 352 -32.08 -15.71 -23.57
CA ASN A 352 -31.90 -17.12 -23.91
C ASN A 352 -33.02 -18.06 -23.40
N PRO A 353 -34.26 -17.91 -23.89
CA PRO A 353 -35.38 -18.78 -23.46
C PRO A 353 -35.17 -20.27 -23.84
N ALA A 354 -34.35 -20.56 -24.85
CA ALA A 354 -34.09 -21.93 -25.32
C ALA A 354 -33.27 -22.80 -24.34
N LYS A 355 -32.51 -22.21 -23.41
CA LYS A 355 -31.73 -22.97 -22.41
C LYS A 355 -32.55 -23.45 -21.21
N LYS A 356 -33.76 -22.89 -20.98
CA LYS A 356 -34.61 -23.27 -19.84
C LYS A 356 -35.23 -24.67 -20.00
N LYS A 357 -35.45 -25.15 -21.23
CA LYS A 357 -36.05 -26.47 -21.49
C LYS A 357 -35.10 -27.66 -21.27
N LYS A 358 -33.78 -27.46 -21.18
CA LYS A 358 -32.81 -28.55 -20.95
C LYS A 358 -32.44 -28.79 -19.48
N LYS A 359 -32.89 -27.95 -18.54
CA LYS A 359 -32.47 -28.03 -17.13
C LYS A 359 -33.50 -28.63 -16.18
N THR A 360 -34.75 -28.80 -16.61
CA THR A 360 -35.82 -29.42 -15.80
C THR A 360 -36.02 -30.92 -16.04
N GLN A 361 -35.28 -31.54 -16.97
CA GLN A 361 -35.35 -32.99 -17.22
C GLN A 361 -34.06 -33.76 -16.84
N ALA A 362 -33.04 -33.09 -16.29
CA ALA A 362 -31.76 -33.71 -15.92
C ALA A 362 -31.53 -33.74 -14.39
N GLU A 363 -32.60 -33.78 -13.60
CA GLU A 363 -32.55 -33.99 -12.15
C GLU A 363 -33.17 -35.35 -11.77
N SER A 364 -32.90 -36.37 -12.59
CA SER A 364 -32.83 -37.75 -12.10
C SER A 364 -31.44 -37.97 -11.51
N LEU A 365 -31.42 -38.08 -10.18
CA LEU A 365 -30.31 -38.45 -9.30
C LEU A 365 -29.14 -39.19 -10.00
N PRO A 366 -27.92 -38.64 -10.02
CA PRO A 366 -26.73 -39.44 -10.23
C PRO A 366 -26.52 -40.30 -8.97
N GLN A 367 -26.54 -41.61 -9.16
CA GLN A 367 -26.14 -42.60 -8.18
C GLN A 367 -24.75 -42.28 -7.62
N ASP A 368 -24.63 -42.55 -6.32
CA ASP A 368 -23.42 -42.51 -5.53
C ASP A 368 -22.24 -43.19 -6.25
N ASP A 369 -21.17 -42.43 -6.47
CA ASP A 369 -19.85 -43.03 -6.49
C ASP A 369 -18.77 -42.05 -6.02
N VAL A 370 -18.03 -42.50 -5.00
CA VAL A 370 -16.78 -41.94 -4.47
C VAL A 370 -16.87 -40.62 -3.69
N ASN A 371 -17.70 -40.57 -2.64
CA ASN A 371 -17.54 -39.57 -1.58
C ASN A 371 -16.64 -40.11 -0.46
N HIS A 372 -15.38 -39.64 -0.42
CA HIS A 372 -14.40 -39.93 0.63
C HIS A 372 -15.02 -39.74 2.03
N PRO A 373 -14.75 -40.60 3.03
CA PRO A 373 -15.44 -40.61 4.33
C PRO A 373 -15.41 -39.26 5.08
N SER A 374 -14.36 -38.46 4.91
CA SER A 374 -14.27 -37.10 5.45
C SER A 374 -15.34 -36.14 4.91
N TRP A 375 -15.85 -36.38 3.70
CA TRP A 375 -16.89 -35.55 3.11
C TRP A 375 -18.28 -35.90 3.66
N LYS A 376 -18.56 -37.20 3.91
CA LYS A 376 -19.76 -37.63 4.64
C LYS A 376 -19.79 -37.02 6.05
N ALA A 377 -18.68 -37.07 6.79
CA ALA A 377 -18.59 -36.47 8.11
C ALA A 377 -18.88 -34.96 8.10
N LYS A 378 -18.29 -34.23 7.15
CA LYS A 378 -18.48 -32.78 7.03
C LYS A 378 -19.91 -32.40 6.62
N ARG A 379 -20.56 -33.22 5.80
CA ARG A 379 -21.96 -33.02 5.41
C ARG A 379 -22.90 -33.29 6.57
N GLN A 380 -22.60 -34.29 7.38
CA GLN A 380 -23.37 -34.64 8.58
C GLN A 380 -23.24 -33.56 9.66
N GLU A 381 -22.03 -33.00 9.86
CA GLU A 381 -21.80 -31.86 10.75
C GLU A 381 -22.59 -30.62 10.32
N GLN A 382 -22.53 -30.26 9.02
CA GLN A 382 -23.32 -29.15 8.49
C GLN A 382 -24.83 -29.39 8.61
N HIS A 383 -25.27 -30.63 8.44
CA HIS A 383 -26.67 -31.00 8.63
C HIS A 383 -27.09 -30.82 10.08
N MET A 384 -26.31 -31.30 11.06
CA MET A 384 -26.62 -31.10 12.49
C MET A 384 -26.64 -29.63 12.88
N ILE A 385 -25.66 -28.84 12.42
CA ILE A 385 -25.58 -27.41 12.70
C ILE A 385 -26.79 -26.68 12.10
N SER A 386 -27.15 -26.97 10.86
CA SER A 386 -28.32 -26.36 10.22
C SER A 386 -29.62 -26.78 10.88
N GLN A 387 -29.73 -28.03 11.34
CA GLN A 387 -30.89 -28.52 12.10
C GLN A 387 -31.00 -27.81 13.46
N ALA A 388 -29.90 -27.64 14.19
CA ALA A 388 -29.85 -26.89 15.45
C ALA A 388 -30.21 -25.41 15.27
N LEU A 389 -29.71 -24.78 14.19
CA LEU A 389 -29.99 -23.37 13.87
C LEU A 389 -31.40 -23.14 13.32
N SER A 390 -32.00 -24.13 12.67
CA SER A 390 -33.35 -24.01 12.09
C SER A 390 -34.47 -23.98 13.12
N GLY A 391 -34.16 -24.16 14.42
CA GLY A 391 -35.14 -24.16 15.51
C GLY A 391 -36.16 -25.30 15.43
N LYS A 392 -35.96 -26.27 14.52
CA LYS A 392 -36.94 -27.33 14.21
C LYS A 392 -36.79 -28.59 15.06
N ALA A 393 -35.85 -28.60 16.01
CA ALA A 393 -35.60 -29.75 16.88
C ALA A 393 -35.59 -29.33 18.36
N ALA A 394 -36.78 -29.15 18.95
CA ALA A 394 -36.95 -29.11 20.40
C ALA A 394 -38.42 -29.39 20.82
N ASN A 395 -39.03 -30.47 20.33
CA ASN A 395 -40.26 -31.04 20.92
C ASN A 395 -40.01 -32.45 21.49
N LYS A 396 -38.78 -32.75 21.95
CA LYS A 396 -38.54 -33.84 22.89
C LYS A 396 -38.08 -33.20 24.20
N LYS A 397 -39.04 -32.98 25.11
CA LYS A 397 -38.77 -32.75 26.53
C LYS A 397 -37.89 -33.90 27.01
N THR A 398 -36.63 -33.63 27.32
CA THR A 398 -35.86 -34.47 28.24
C THR A 398 -36.50 -34.31 29.61
N VAL A 399 -37.33 -35.29 29.99
CA VAL A 399 -37.80 -35.45 31.37
C VAL A 399 -36.65 -36.12 32.11
N PHE A 400 -36.04 -35.41 33.06
CA PHE A 400 -35.22 -36.05 34.08
C PHE A 400 -36.19 -36.71 35.05
N ASN A 401 -36.27 -38.03 35.04
CA ASN A 401 -36.91 -38.76 36.13
C ASN A 401 -35.91 -38.75 37.29
N ASP A 402 -36.24 -38.00 38.33
CA ASP A 402 -35.65 -38.15 39.65
C ASP A 402 -36.34 -39.36 40.31
N ASP A 403 -35.75 -40.54 40.15
CA ASP A 403 -36.02 -41.74 40.96
C ASP A 403 -34.73 -42.57 41.00
N ASP A 404 -33.81 -42.16 41.88
CA ASP A 404 -33.03 -42.99 42.84
C ASP A 404 -31.91 -42.18 43.51
#